data_AF-I5BVU5-F1
#
_entry.id   AF-I5BVU5-F1
#
_cell.length_a   1.000
_cell.length_b   1.000
_cell.length_c   1.000
_cell.angle_alpha   90.00
_cell.angle_beta   90.00
_cell.angle_gamma   90.00
#
_symmetry.space_group_name_H-M   'P 1'
#
loop_
_entity.id
_entity.type
_entity.pdbx_description
1 polymer ?
#
loop_
_entity_poly.entity_id
_entity_poly.type
_entity_poly.pdbx_seq_one_letter_code
_entity_poly.pdbx_strand_id
1 'polypeptide(L)'
;MLMAVFERTREIGMLMAIGMRRSKVFLLITLETFFLSLSGALIGLAIGFAWVLHLSRRGLDLSRFHDVMRELGVDSVIFPTLSPEMPYLILGIVMLTALFAALYPALKALALSPIEAIRK
;
A
#
# COMPACT_ATOMS: atom_id res chain seq x y z
N MET A 1 7.16 6.53 -2.30
CA MET A 1 6.96 7.72 -3.15
C MET A 1 7.96 8.84 -2.92
N LEU A 2 8.43 9.10 -1.71
CA LEU A 2 9.36 10.21 -1.45
C LEU A 2 10.61 10.19 -2.35
N MET A 3 11.34 9.07 -2.38
CA MET A 3 12.56 8.93 -3.18
C MET A 3 12.30 9.06 -4.69
N ALA A 4 11.25 8.41 -5.20
CA ALA A 4 10.86 8.50 -6.60
C ALA A 4 10.56 9.94 -7.06
N VAL A 5 9.90 10.75 -6.22
CA VAL A 5 9.66 12.17 -6.52
C VAL A 5 10.98 12.96 -6.55
N PHE A 6 11.91 12.65 -5.64
CA PHE A 6 13.21 13.32 -5.61
C PHE A 6 14.06 12.99 -6.85
N GLU A 7 14.08 11.75 -7.30
CA GLU A 7 14.79 11.33 -8.53
C GLU A 7 14.23 12.03 -9.77
N ARG A 8 12.91 12.29 -9.80
CA ARG A 8 12.21 12.92 -10.93
C ARG A 8 11.96 14.42 -10.74
N THR A 9 12.67 15.07 -9.80
CA THR A 9 12.49 16.51 -9.50
C THR A 9 12.67 17.39 -10.73
N ARG A 10 13.65 17.06 -11.60
CA ARG A 10 13.95 17.81 -12.82
C ARG A 10 12.82 17.73 -13.85
N GLU A 11 12.20 16.57 -14.00
CA GLU A 11 11.02 16.37 -14.86
C GLU A 11 9.83 17.21 -14.38
N ILE A 12 9.55 17.19 -13.08
CA ILE A 12 8.49 17.98 -12.46
C ILE A 12 8.77 19.48 -12.63
N GLY A 13 10.03 19.91 -12.45
CA GLY A 13 10.49 21.27 -12.71
C GLY A 13 10.24 21.73 -14.14
N MET A 14 10.54 20.88 -15.13
CA MET A 14 10.28 21.17 -16.55
C MET A 14 8.78 21.29 -16.84
N LEU A 15 7.94 20.39 -16.30
CA LEU A 15 6.48 20.47 -16.46
C LEU A 15 5.93 21.79 -15.91
N MET A 16 6.38 22.22 -14.74
CA MET A 16 5.99 23.50 -14.16
C MET A 16 6.49 24.70 -14.98
N ALA A 17 7.69 24.63 -15.55
CA ALA A 17 8.26 25.68 -16.39
C ALA A 17 7.48 25.87 -17.70
N ILE A 18 6.91 24.79 -18.27
CA ILE A 18 6.04 24.83 -19.46
C ILE A 18 4.62 25.33 -19.11
N GLY A 19 4.32 25.59 -17.83
CA GLY A 19 3.05 26.17 -17.38
C GLY A 19 2.10 25.20 -16.70
N MET A 20 2.54 23.99 -16.34
CA MET A 20 1.73 23.09 -15.50
C MET A 20 1.49 23.74 -14.14
N ARG A 21 0.20 23.86 -13.75
CA ARG A 21 -0.16 24.36 -12.42
C ARG A 21 0.33 23.40 -11.34
N ARG A 22 0.79 23.96 -10.23
CA ARG A 22 1.19 23.23 -9.02
C ARG A 22 0.14 22.21 -8.56
N SER A 23 -1.15 22.56 -8.62
CA SER A 23 -2.24 21.63 -8.29
C SER A 23 -2.33 20.41 -9.21
N LYS A 24 -1.94 20.53 -10.49
CA LYS A 24 -1.89 19.38 -11.40
C LYS A 24 -0.73 18.44 -11.07
N VAL A 25 0.42 18.98 -10.65
CA VAL A 25 1.56 18.18 -10.16
C VAL A 25 1.17 17.42 -8.89
N PHE A 26 0.50 18.09 -7.94
CA PHE A 26 -0.05 17.45 -6.75
C PHE A 26 -0.96 16.28 -7.13
N LEU A 27 -1.95 16.53 -7.99
CA LEU A 27 -2.90 15.52 -8.44
C LEU A 27 -2.21 14.35 -9.14
N LEU A 28 -1.19 14.62 -9.97
CA LEU A 28 -0.41 13.59 -10.64
C LEU A 28 0.25 12.62 -9.64
N ILE A 29 0.94 13.16 -8.64
CA ILE A 29 1.63 12.36 -7.61
C ILE A 29 0.62 11.59 -6.76
N THR A 30 -0.51 12.22 -6.40
CA THR A 30 -1.58 11.56 -5.66
C THR A 30 -2.18 10.41 -6.46
N LEU A 31 -2.45 10.61 -7.76
CA LEU A 31 -2.98 9.57 -8.64
C LEU A 31 -1.99 8.43 -8.85
N GLU A 32 -0.70 8.74 -9.07
CA GLU A 32 0.35 7.72 -9.19
C GLU A 32 0.40 6.86 -7.92
N THR A 33 0.34 7.49 -6.74
CA THR A 33 0.30 6.76 -5.47
C THR A 33 -0.99 5.94 -5.31
N PHE A 34 -2.13 6.49 -5.72
CA PHE A 34 -3.42 5.78 -5.69
C PHE A 34 -3.39 4.53 -6.57
N PHE A 35 -2.91 4.62 -7.80
CA PHE A 35 -2.85 3.47 -8.71
C PHE A 35 -1.85 2.41 -8.24
N LEU A 36 -0.71 2.82 -7.68
CA LEU A 36 0.30 1.88 -7.15
C LEU A 36 -0.17 1.20 -5.86
N SER A 37 -0.85 1.92 -4.98
CA SER A 37 -1.44 1.32 -3.78
C SER A 37 -2.61 0.40 -4.12
N LEU A 38 -3.45 0.77 -5.08
CA LEU A 38 -4.55 -0.07 -5.54
C LEU A 38 -4.05 -1.36 -6.18
N SER A 39 -3.06 -1.30 -7.08
CA SER A 39 -2.49 -2.50 -7.70
C SER A 39 -1.80 -3.39 -6.67
N GLY A 40 -1.01 -2.80 -5.77
CA GLY A 40 -0.38 -3.52 -4.66
C GLY A 40 -1.38 -4.21 -3.73
N ALA A 41 -2.47 -3.52 -3.37
CA ALA A 41 -3.52 -4.07 -2.53
C ALA A 41 -4.25 -5.24 -3.20
N LEU A 42 -4.61 -5.11 -4.49
CA LEU A 42 -5.28 -6.18 -5.24
C LEU A 42 -4.40 -7.43 -5.34
N ILE A 43 -3.12 -7.27 -5.66
CA ILE A 43 -2.16 -8.38 -5.73
C ILE A 43 -1.96 -9.01 -4.34
N GLY A 44 -1.80 -8.20 -3.30
CA GLY A 44 -1.64 -8.65 -1.93
C GLY A 44 -2.86 -9.45 -1.44
N LEU A 45 -4.07 -8.96 -1.74
CA LEU A 45 -5.31 -9.68 -1.44
C LEU A 45 -5.38 -11.01 -2.20
N ALA A 46 -5.07 -11.03 -3.49
CA ALA A 46 -5.08 -12.26 -4.28
C ALA A 46 -4.12 -13.33 -3.71
N ILE A 47 -2.90 -12.93 -3.34
CA ILE A 47 -1.91 -13.83 -2.72
C ILE A 47 -2.40 -14.29 -1.33
N GLY A 48 -2.90 -13.37 -0.50
CA GLY A 48 -3.41 -13.69 0.82
C GLY A 48 -4.59 -14.66 0.79
N PHE A 49 -5.54 -14.44 -0.13
CA PHE A 49 -6.66 -15.35 -0.35
C PHE A 49 -6.19 -16.73 -0.79
N ALA A 50 -5.28 -16.80 -1.78
CA ALA A 50 -4.73 -18.06 -2.24
C ALA A 50 -4.02 -18.83 -1.11
N TRP A 51 -3.29 -18.11 -0.25
CA TRP A 51 -2.63 -18.68 0.92
C TRP A 51 -3.63 -19.24 1.93
N VAL A 52 -4.64 -18.46 2.29
CA VAL A 52 -5.68 -18.91 3.24
C VAL A 52 -6.45 -20.10 2.68
N LEU A 53 -6.81 -20.11 1.40
CA LEU A 53 -7.44 -21.27 0.74
C LEU A 53 -6.56 -22.52 0.82
N HIS A 54 -5.23 -22.36 0.66
CA HIS A 54 -4.28 -23.47 0.78
C HIS A 54 -4.22 -24.00 2.22
N LEU A 55 -4.13 -23.11 3.21
CA LEU A 55 -4.08 -23.46 4.63
C LEU A 55 -5.41 -24.04 5.13
N SER A 56 -6.54 -23.53 4.65
CA SER A 56 -7.87 -24.02 5.02
C SER A 56 -8.08 -25.47 4.55
N ARG A 57 -7.46 -25.88 3.42
CA ARG A 57 -7.51 -27.27 2.94
C ARG A 57 -6.57 -28.22 3.68
N ARG A 58 -5.42 -27.75 4.17
CA ARG A 58 -4.42 -28.59 4.86
C ARG A 58 -4.54 -28.54 6.39
N GLY A 59 -5.28 -27.57 6.92
CA GLY A 59 -5.28 -27.21 8.34
C GLY A 59 -3.95 -26.54 8.73
N LEU A 60 -4.01 -25.52 9.60
CA LEU A 60 -2.80 -25.09 10.30
C LEU A 60 -2.53 -26.11 11.40
N ASP A 61 -1.61 -27.03 11.12
CA ASP A 61 -1.17 -28.04 12.07
C ASP A 61 -0.28 -27.39 13.13
N LEU A 62 -0.87 -27.10 14.29
CA LEU A 62 -0.21 -26.55 15.46
C LEU A 62 0.21 -27.65 16.44
N SER A 63 0.37 -28.90 15.99
CA SER A 63 0.80 -30.03 16.83
C SER A 63 2.12 -29.80 17.58
N ARG A 64 2.96 -28.85 17.15
CA ARG A 64 4.16 -28.43 17.90
C ARG A 64 3.88 -27.65 19.19
N PHE A 65 2.67 -27.10 19.34
CA PHE A 65 2.19 -26.38 20.53
C PHE A 65 1.09 -27.15 21.26
N HIS A 66 1.01 -28.47 21.03
CA HIS A 66 -0.07 -29.34 21.51
C HIS A 66 -0.28 -29.26 23.02
N ASP A 67 0.79 -29.16 23.81
CA ASP A 67 0.70 -29.09 25.28
C ASP A 67 -0.01 -27.81 25.75
N VAL A 68 0.28 -26.67 25.11
CA VAL A 68 -0.36 -25.37 25.40
C VAL A 68 -1.79 -25.34 24.87
N MET A 69 -2.05 -25.94 23.72
CA MET A 69 -3.40 -25.97 23.12
C MET A 69 -4.37 -26.86 23.91
N ARG A 70 -3.88 -28.00 24.43
CA ARG A 70 -4.67 -28.87 25.32
C ARG A 70 -5.04 -28.19 26.63
N GLU A 71 -4.13 -27.43 27.22
CA GLU A 71 -4.38 -26.69 28.46
C GLU A 71 -5.44 -25.59 28.26
N LEU A 72 -5.53 -25.03 27.05
CA LEU A 72 -6.55 -24.06 26.64
C LEU A 72 -7.86 -24.72 26.13
N GLY A 73 -7.93 -26.06 26.04
CA GLY A 73 -9.10 -26.79 25.56
C GLY A 73 -9.40 -26.60 24.07
N VAL A 74 -8.39 -26.26 23.27
CA VAL A 74 -8.53 -25.98 21.82
C VAL A 74 -7.89 -27.11 21.02
N ASP A 75 -8.54 -27.53 19.93
CA ASP A 75 -7.99 -28.52 18.99
C ASP A 75 -6.68 -28.04 18.35
N SER A 76 -5.77 -28.97 18.07
CA SER A 76 -4.44 -28.69 17.52
C SER A 76 -4.44 -28.27 16.04
N VAL A 77 -5.61 -28.27 15.38
CA VAL A 77 -5.76 -27.87 13.97
C VAL A 77 -6.70 -26.68 13.89
N ILE A 78 -6.15 -25.51 13.55
CA ILE A 78 -6.93 -24.28 13.37
C ILE A 78 -7.21 -24.10 11.87
N PHE A 79 -8.47 -23.90 11.52
CA PHE A 79 -8.89 -23.58 10.16
C PHE A 79 -9.09 -22.07 10.04
N PRO A 80 -8.26 -21.35 9.27
CA PRO A 80 -8.48 -19.93 9.03
C PRO A 80 -9.76 -19.75 8.21
N THR A 81 -10.69 -18.97 8.75
CA THR A 81 -11.93 -18.57 8.08
C THR A 81 -11.79 -17.15 7.52
N LEU A 82 -12.15 -16.96 6.25
CA LEU A 82 -12.23 -15.65 5.63
C LEU A 82 -13.66 -15.12 5.76
N SER A 83 -13.88 -14.18 6.68
CA SER A 83 -15.12 -13.39 6.67
C SER A 83 -15.16 -12.51 5.41
N PRO A 84 -16.29 -12.42 4.70
CA PRO A 84 -16.41 -11.60 3.48
C PRO A 84 -16.13 -10.11 3.67
N GLU A 85 -16.19 -9.61 4.90
CA GLU A 85 -15.98 -8.21 5.27
C GLU A 85 -14.50 -7.80 5.38
N MET A 86 -13.61 -8.75 5.70
CA MET A 86 -12.18 -8.50 5.92
C MET A 86 -11.45 -7.89 4.72
N PRO A 87 -11.66 -8.34 3.47
CA PRO A 87 -10.96 -7.79 2.30
C PRO A 87 -11.27 -6.31 2.07
N TYR A 88 -12.52 -5.90 2.29
CA TYR A 88 -12.94 -4.51 2.15
C TYR A 88 -12.31 -3.63 3.23
N LEU A 89 -12.22 -4.12 4.46
CA LEU A 89 -11.55 -3.43 5.56
C LEU A 89 -10.05 -3.26 5.29
N ILE A 90 -9.37 -4.33 4.86
CA ILE A 90 -7.94 -4.31 4.51
C ILE A 90 -7.69 -3.31 3.38
N LEU A 91 -8.48 -3.38 2.31
CA LEU A 91 -8.37 -2.44 1.20
C LEU A 91 -8.56 -1.00 1.67
N GLY A 92 -9.57 -0.74 2.50
CA GLY A 92 -9.81 0.58 3.08
C GLY A 92 -8.63 1.12 3.88
N ILE A 93 -8.05 0.31 4.78
CA ILE A 93 -6.90 0.69 5.60
C ILE A 93 -5.66 0.93 4.73
N VAL A 94 -5.38 0.06 3.76
CA VAL A 94 -4.23 0.21 2.86
C VAL A 94 -4.35 1.47 2.01
N MET A 95 -5.51 1.73 1.42
CA MET A 95 -5.74 2.94 0.61
C MET A 95 -5.63 4.21 1.46
N LEU A 96 -6.19 4.20 2.66
CA LEU A 96 -6.16 5.34 3.58
C LEU A 96 -4.73 5.65 4.01
N THR A 97 -3.99 4.65 4.49
CA THR A 97 -2.57 4.80 4.87
C THR A 97 -1.69 5.22 3.70
N ALA A 98 -1.91 4.67 2.50
CA ALA A 98 -1.18 5.06 1.30
C ALA A 98 -1.42 6.53 0.93
N LEU A 99 -2.67 7.00 1.01
CA LEU A 99 -3.02 8.40 0.74
C LEU A 99 -2.38 9.34 1.78
N PHE A 100 -2.42 8.98 3.06
CA PHE A 100 -1.72 9.72 4.12
C PHE A 100 -0.20 9.78 3.90
N ALA A 101 0.41 8.67 3.49
CA ALA A 101 1.83 8.64 3.16
C ALA A 101 2.17 9.46 1.89
N ALA A 102 1.24 9.55 0.93
CA ALA A 102 1.39 10.32 -0.31
C ALA A 102 1.30 11.84 -0.10
N LEU A 103 0.55 12.28 0.92
CA LEU A 103 0.35 13.70 1.21
C LEU A 103 1.68 14.43 1.45
N TYR A 104 2.61 13.84 2.20
CA TYR A 104 3.92 14.46 2.46
C TYR A 104 4.74 14.75 1.18
N PRO A 105 5.06 13.77 0.32
CA PRO A 105 5.80 14.04 -0.91
C PRO A 105 5.02 14.92 -1.90
N ALA A 106 3.69 14.78 -1.98
CA ALA A 106 2.87 15.61 -2.86
C ALA A 106 2.90 17.10 -2.43
N LEU A 107 2.81 17.38 -1.13
CA LEU A 107 2.95 18.74 -0.58
C LEU A 107 4.37 19.28 -0.79
N LYS A 108 5.39 18.45 -0.60
CA LYS A 108 6.79 18.83 -0.85
C LYS A 108 7.00 19.25 -2.31
N ALA A 109 6.36 18.57 -3.26
CA ALA A 109 6.46 18.90 -4.67
C ALA A 109 5.90 20.31 -5.01
N LEU A 110 4.92 20.80 -4.24
CA LEU A 110 4.36 22.16 -4.42
C LEU A 110 5.30 23.28 -4.00
N ALA A 111 6.25 22.96 -3.11
CA ALA A 111 7.25 23.90 -2.62
C ALA A 111 8.48 24.00 -3.54
N LEU A 112 8.59 23.14 -4.57
CA LEU A 112 9.70 23.18 -5.52
C LEU A 112 9.63 24.44 -6.39
N SER A 113 10.74 25.16 -6.47
CA SER A 113 10.88 26.24 -7.46
C SER A 113 11.29 25.65 -8.81
N PRO A 114 10.59 25.96 -9.92
CA PRO A 114 10.90 25.37 -11.23
C PRO A 114 12.34 25.65 -11.69
N ILE A 115 12.85 26.85 -11.37
CA ILE A 115 14.21 27.27 -11.74
C ILE A 115 15.28 26.48 -10.98
N GLU A 116 15.13 26.25 -9.67
CA GLU A 116 16.10 25.44 -8.92
C GLU A 116 16.01 23.97 -9.30
N ALA A 117 14.80 23.48 -9.59
CA ALA A 117 14.57 22.09 -10.00
C ALA A 117 15.24 21.74 -11.34
N ILE A 118 15.34 22.69 -12.28
CA ILE A 118 15.99 22.49 -13.59
C ILE A 118 17.51 22.59 -13.50
N ARG A 119 18.02 23.38 -12.53
CA ARG A 119 19.45 23.71 -12.37
C ARG A 119 20.24 22.67 -11.54
N LYS A 120 19.54 21.76 -10.86
CA LYS A 120 20.09 20.54 -10.24
C LYS A 120 20.26 19.43 -11.27
#